data_AF-A0A5C6RGR0-F1
#
_entry.id   AF-A0A5C6RGR0-F1
#
_cell.length_a   1.000
_cell.length_b   1.000
_cell.length_c   1.000
_cell.angle_alpha   90.00
_cell.angle_beta   90.00
_cell.angle_gamma   90.00
#
_symmetry.space_group_name_H-M   'P 1'
#
loop_
_entity.id
_entity.type
_entity.pdbx_description
1 polymer ?
#
loop_
_entity_poly.entity_id
_entity_poly.type
_entity_poly.pdbx_seq_one_letter_code
_entity_poly.pdbx_strand_id
1 'polypeptide(L)'
;MLLRHLSAELDIDTAQMSKIERGERTAKREHVQQLVTIFKLNKAEAMSLWLADQVYAVVANEDEALKALIVAEKEVKYQKKVSK
;
A
#
# COMPACT_ATOMS: atom_id res chain seq x y z
N MET A 1 -10.96 -18.61 -3.71
CA MET A 1 -10.78 -18.14 -5.10
C MET A 1 -9.42 -18.61 -5.58
N LEU A 2 -9.26 -18.99 -6.86
CA LEU A 2 -7.95 -19.40 -7.40
C LEU A 2 -7.16 -18.17 -7.84
N LEU A 3 -5.82 -18.22 -7.73
CA LEU A 3 -4.94 -17.09 -8.08
C LEU A 3 -5.17 -16.60 -9.52
N ARG A 4 -5.40 -17.52 -10.48
CA ARG A 4 -5.71 -17.17 -11.87
C ARG A 4 -7.01 -16.37 -12.02
N HIS A 5 -8.03 -16.66 -11.20
CA HIS A 5 -9.32 -15.96 -11.28
C HIS A 5 -9.17 -14.55 -10.69
N LEU A 6 -8.47 -14.43 -9.56
CA LEU A 6 -8.12 -13.14 -8.98
C LEU A 6 -7.29 -12.29 -9.93
N SER A 7 -6.31 -12.89 -10.60
CA SER A 7 -5.46 -12.20 -11.58
C SER A 7 -6.28 -11.64 -12.73
N ALA A 8 -7.27 -12.40 -13.22
CA ALA A 8 -8.19 -11.96 -14.26
C ALA A 8 -9.11 -10.82 -13.79
N GLU A 9 -9.62 -10.86 -12.56
CA GLU A 9 -10.42 -9.76 -11.99
C GLU A 9 -9.62 -8.47 -11.80
N LEU A 10 -8.32 -8.59 -11.57
CA LEU A 10 -7.38 -7.47 -11.40
C LEU A 10 -6.74 -7.02 -12.72
N ASP A 11 -7.06 -7.68 -13.84
CA ASP A 11 -6.45 -7.44 -15.16
C ASP A 11 -4.91 -7.47 -15.15
N ILE A 12 -4.34 -8.47 -14.45
CA ILE A 12 -2.90 -8.71 -14.38
C ILE A 12 -2.55 -10.17 -14.68
N ASP A 13 -1.30 -10.43 -15.04
CA ASP A 13 -0.83 -11.79 -15.23
C ASP A 13 -0.68 -12.55 -13.89
N THR A 14 -0.92 -13.86 -13.94
CA THR A 14 -0.89 -14.70 -12.73
C THR A 14 0.51 -14.78 -12.11
N ALA A 15 1.59 -14.64 -12.88
CA ALA A 15 2.94 -14.62 -12.32
C ALA A 15 3.20 -13.33 -11.52
N GLN A 16 2.70 -12.19 -11.98
CA GLN A 16 2.72 -10.93 -11.26
C GLN A 16 1.90 -11.00 -9.98
N MET A 17 0.68 -11.51 -10.04
CA MET A 17 -0.14 -11.71 -8.84
C MET A 17 0.56 -12.64 -7.84
N SER A 18 1.24 -13.67 -8.33
CA SER A 18 2.02 -14.59 -7.49
C SER A 18 3.22 -13.91 -6.81
N LYS A 19 3.92 -13.00 -7.49
CA LYS A 19 4.98 -12.17 -6.88
C LYS A 19 4.43 -11.21 -5.83
N ILE A 20 3.23 -10.66 -6.07
CA ILE A 20 2.54 -9.81 -5.11
C ILE A 20 2.16 -10.59 -3.86
N GLU A 21 1.60 -11.79 -4.02
CA GLU A 21 1.20 -12.66 -2.90
C GLU A 21 2.38 -13.06 -2.01
N ARG A 22 3.58 -13.25 -2.59
CA ARG A 22 4.81 -13.54 -1.85
C ARG A 22 5.53 -12.31 -1.29
N GLY A 23 5.05 -11.10 -1.55
CA GLY A 23 5.71 -9.85 -1.14
C GLY A 23 6.96 -9.49 -1.93
N GLU A 24 7.25 -10.20 -3.03
CA GLU A 24 8.39 -9.91 -3.93
C GLU A 24 8.14 -8.67 -4.80
N ARG A 25 6.87 -8.27 -4.95
CA ARG A 25 6.47 -7.09 -5.71
C ARG A 25 5.33 -6.37 -5.01
N THR A 26 5.43 -5.06 -4.84
CA THR A 26 4.30 -4.28 -4.31
C THR A 26 3.19 -4.16 -5.35
N ALA A 27 1.95 -4.39 -4.92
CA ALA A 27 0.77 -4.12 -5.74
C ALA A 27 0.66 -2.63 -6.05
N LYS A 28 0.09 -2.28 -7.21
CA LYS A 28 -0.32 -0.91 -7.49
C LYS A 28 -1.51 -0.53 -6.63
N ARG A 29 -1.66 0.79 -6.39
CA ARG A 29 -2.78 1.34 -5.61
C ARG A 29 -4.16 0.87 -6.11
N GLU A 30 -4.34 0.85 -7.43
CA GLU A 30 -5.58 0.42 -8.09
C GLU A 30 -5.92 -1.05 -7.75
N HIS A 31 -4.93 -1.95 -7.81
CA HIS A 31 -5.11 -3.35 -7.44
C HIS A 31 -5.43 -3.50 -5.95
N VAL A 32 -4.80 -2.71 -5.07
CA VAL A 32 -5.12 -2.74 -3.63
C VAL A 32 -6.58 -2.31 -3.39
N GLN A 33 -7.07 -1.29 -4.10
CA GLN A 33 -8.46 -0.88 -3.99
C GLN A 33 -9.44 -1.96 -4.48
N GLN A 34 -9.12 -2.64 -5.58
CA GLN A 34 -9.90 -3.77 -6.07
C GLN A 34 -9.90 -4.93 -5.06
N LEU A 35 -8.73 -5.29 -4.51
CA LEU A 35 -8.58 -6.32 -3.47
C LEU A 35 -9.40 -5.99 -2.22
N VAL A 36 -9.42 -4.73 -1.78
CA VAL A 36 -10.25 -4.26 -0.67
C VAL A 36 -11.74 -4.53 -0.94
N THR A 37 -12.21 -4.28 -2.16
CA THR A 37 -13.60 -4.55 -2.55
C THR A 37 -13.89 -6.06 -2.62
N ILE A 38 -13.02 -6.83 -3.31
CA ILE A 38 -13.20 -8.27 -3.53
C ILE A 38 -13.25 -9.03 -2.20
N PHE A 39 -12.32 -8.72 -1.30
CA PHE A 39 -12.19 -9.39 0.00
C PHE A 39 -12.95 -8.69 1.13
N LYS A 40 -13.66 -7.59 0.83
CA LYS A 40 -14.42 -6.79 1.80
C LYS A 40 -13.56 -6.36 3.00
N LEU A 41 -12.33 -5.94 2.73
CA LEU A 41 -11.37 -5.52 3.76
C LEU A 41 -11.72 -4.13 4.29
N ASN A 42 -11.20 -3.80 5.48
CA ASN A 42 -11.21 -2.43 5.95
C ASN A 42 -10.32 -1.57 5.04
N LYS A 43 -10.93 -0.66 4.30
CA LYS A 43 -10.22 0.22 3.35
C LYS A 43 -9.14 1.07 4.05
N ALA A 44 -9.44 1.62 5.23
CA ALA A 44 -8.48 2.49 5.92
C ALA A 44 -7.25 1.70 6.36
N GLU A 45 -7.47 0.51 6.91
CA GLU A 45 -6.40 -0.40 7.35
C GLU A 45 -5.55 -0.87 6.16
N ALA A 46 -6.16 -1.44 5.12
CA ALA A 46 -5.45 -1.96 3.96
C ALA A 46 -4.66 -0.88 3.22
N MET A 47 -5.25 0.31 3.04
CA MET A 47 -4.55 1.42 2.42
C MET A 47 -3.42 1.97 3.29
N SER A 48 -3.57 1.94 4.63
CA SER A 48 -2.52 2.37 5.55
C SER A 48 -1.30 1.45 5.50
N LEU A 49 -1.52 0.13 5.44
CA LEU A 49 -0.45 -0.86 5.30
C LEU A 49 0.28 -0.69 3.96
N TRP A 50 -0.47 -0.58 2.86
CA TRP A 50 0.14 -0.36 1.55
C TRP A 50 0.95 0.95 1.49
N LEU A 51 0.44 2.05 2.06
CA LEU A 51 1.18 3.30 2.13
C LEU A 51 2.43 3.18 3.01
N ALA A 52 2.37 2.43 4.11
CA ALA A 52 3.53 2.19 4.95
C ALA A 52 4.65 1.48 4.17
N ASP A 53 4.32 0.47 3.35
CA ASP A 53 5.30 -0.19 2.48
C ASP A 53 5.92 0.79 1.46
N GLN A 54 5.11 1.67 0.86
CA GLN A 54 5.61 2.69 -0.07
C GLN A 54 6.55 3.68 0.62
N VAL A 55 6.17 4.16 1.79
CA VAL A 55 6.97 5.11 2.57
C VAL A 55 8.27 4.45 3.02
N TYR A 56 8.20 3.21 3.52
CA TYR A 56 9.38 2.42 3.89
C TYR A 56 10.34 2.28 2.71
N ALA A 57 9.84 1.90 1.53
CA ALA A 57 10.68 1.75 0.34
C ALA A 57 11.43 3.03 -0.05
N VAL A 58 10.86 4.21 0.24
CA VAL A 58 11.51 5.51 -0.02
C VAL A 58 12.63 5.79 0.99
N VAL A 59 12.45 5.43 2.26
CA VAL A 59 13.37 5.83 3.34
C VAL A 59 14.30 4.71 3.81
N ALA A 60 14.14 3.47 3.33
CA ALA A 60 14.78 2.29 3.90
C ALA A 60 16.32 2.34 3.97
N ASN A 61 16.96 3.12 3.11
CA ASN A 61 18.42 3.23 3.02
C ASN A 61 18.98 4.56 3.55
N GLU A 62 18.14 5.36 4.23
CA GLU A 62 18.54 6.67 4.76
C GLU A 62 18.82 6.58 6.26
N ASP A 63 19.94 7.15 6.71
CA ASP A 63 20.30 7.16 8.14
C ASP A 63 19.27 7.94 8.98
N GLU A 64 18.70 9.00 8.42
CA GLU A 64 17.67 9.82 9.07
C GLU A 64 16.23 9.32 8.87
N ALA A 65 16.01 8.12 8.34
CA ALA A 65 14.69 7.58 7.98
C ALA A 65 13.62 7.82 9.06
N LEU A 66 13.90 7.39 10.30
CA LEU A 66 12.97 7.54 11.42
C LEU A 66 12.65 9.01 11.73
N LYS A 67 13.66 9.90 11.67
CA LYS A 67 13.47 11.33 11.89
C LYS A 67 12.61 11.95 10.79
N ALA A 68 12.84 11.56 9.53
CA ALA A 68 12.03 11.99 8.39
C ALA A 68 10.55 11.59 8.56
N LEU A 69 10.28 10.35 9.02
CA LEU A 69 8.91 9.89 9.30
C LEU A 69 8.21 10.74 10.36
N ILE A 70 8.89 11.06 11.46
CA ILE A 70 8.35 11.91 12.53
C ILE A 70 8.05 13.32 12.02
N VAL A 71 8.94 13.88 11.19
CA VAL A 71 8.72 15.19 10.57
C VAL A 71 7.50 15.16 9.65
N ALA A 72 7.40 14.18 8.76
CA ALA A 72 6.27 14.02 7.85
C ALA A 72 4.93 13.82 8.60
N GLU A 73 4.93 13.05 9.69
CA GLU A 73 3.75 12.85 10.53
C GLU A 73 3.24 14.18 11.12
N LYS A 74 4.15 15.05 11.60
CA LYS A 74 3.79 16.37 12.13
C LYS A 74 3.17 17.26 11.06
N GLU A 75 3.72 17.27 9.86
CA GLU A 75 3.19 18.04 8.72
C GLU A 75 1.76 17.59 8.35
N VAL A 76 1.53 16.28 8.24
CA VAL A 76 0.19 15.72 7.95
C VAL A 76 -0.82 16.09 9.04
N LYS A 77 -0.43 16.03 10.31
CA LYS A 77 -1.29 16.41 11.45
C LYS A 77 -1.61 17.91 11.45
N TYR A 78 -0.65 18.76 11.10
CA TYR A 78 -0.83 20.22 11.09
C TYR A 78 -1.71 20.66 9.92
N GLN A 79 -1.48 20.14 8.72
CA GLN A 79 -2.31 20.45 7.55
C GLN A 79 -3.78 20.02 7.76
N LYS A 80 -4.03 18.86 8.39
CA LYS A 80 -5.38 18.43 8.75
C LYS A 80 -6.10 19.37 9.74
N LYS A 81 -5.37 20.15 10.54
CA LYS A 81 -5.96 21.14 11.45
C LYS A 81 -6.31 22.46 10.75
N VAL A 82 -5.62 22.81 9.67
CA VAL A 82 -5.88 24.04 8.91
C VAL A 82 -7.05 23.85 7.93
N SER A 83 -7.23 22.63 7.41
CA SER A 83 -8.30 22.31 6.44
C SER A 83 -9.63 21.86 7.07
N LYS A 84 -9.78 21.97 8.40
CA LYS A 84 -10.97 21.53 9.15
C LYS A 84 -11.49 22.66 10.01
#